data_AF-A0A7Y3YVM4-F1
#
_entry.id   AF-A0A7Y3YVM4-F1
#
_cell.length_a   1.000
_cell.length_b   1.000
_cell.length_c   1.000
_cell.angle_alpha   90.00
_cell.angle_beta   90.00
_cell.angle_gamma   90.00
#
_symmetry.space_group_name_H-M   'P 1'
#
loop_
_entity.id
_entity.type
_entity.pdbx_description
1 polymer ?
#
loop_
_entity_poly.entity_id
_entity_poly.type
_entity_poly.pdbx_seq_one_letter_code
_entity_poly.pdbx_strand_id
1 'polypeptide(L)' 'MNIEPSGQYLLVGNQNSDTIVVFAINEQTGDLTVAHIASSPVPVDFAFGPSVV' A
#
# COMPACT_ATOMS: atom_id res chain seq x y z
N MET A 1 5.82 2.05 -4.75
CA MET A 1 4.59 1.23 -4.61
C MET A 1 5.02 -0.18 -4.27
N ASN A 2 4.35 -0.86 -3.35
CA ASN A 2 4.62 -2.28 -3.06
C ASN A 2 3.38 -2.99 -2.48
N ILE A 3 3.29 -4.31 -2.68
CA ILE A 3 2.24 -5.17 -2.11
C ILE A 3 2.77 -5.77 -0.81
N GLU A 4 1.98 -5.72 0.26
CA GLU A 4 2.40 -6.33 1.52
C GLU A 4 2.41 -7.87 1.42
N PRO A 5 3.26 -8.57 2.19
CA PRO A 5 3.59 -9.99 1.94
C PRO A 5 2.40 -10.95 1.86
N SER A 6 1.28 -10.67 2.53
CA SER A 6 0.10 -11.55 2.44
C SER A 6 -0.68 -11.40 1.13
N GLY A 7 -0.41 -10.34 0.36
CA GLY A 7 -1.09 -10.05 -0.90
C GLY A 7 -2.44 -9.35 -0.73
N GLN A 8 -2.87 -9.06 0.50
CA GLN A 8 -4.19 -8.46 0.76
C GLN A 8 -4.20 -6.95 0.55
N TYR A 9 -3.04 -6.29 0.64
CA TYR A 9 -2.95 -4.83 0.50
C TYR A 9 -1.85 -4.34 -0.45
N LEU A 10 -2.16 -3.27 -1.17
CA LEU A 10 -1.25 -2.50 -2.01
C LEU A 10 -1.02 -1.12 -1.39
N LEU A 11 0.25 -0.76 -1.17
CA LEU A 11 0.64 0.56 -0.70
C LEU A 11 1.16 1.42 -1.87
N VAL A 12 0.54 2.59 -2.04
CA VAL A 12 0.88 3.56 -3.09
C VAL A 12 1.28 4.87 -2.45
N GLY A 13 2.53 5.27 -2.66
CA GLY A 13 3.05 6.58 -2.27
C GLY A 13 2.78 7.57 -3.39
N ASN A 14 2.00 8.61 -3.09
CA ASN A 14 1.71 9.71 -3.98
C ASN A 14 2.61 10.89 -3.64
N GLN A 15 3.77 10.93 -4.31
CA GLN A 15 4.82 11.92 -4.08
C GLN A 15 4.30 13.38 -4.06
N ASN A 16 3.42 13.73 -5.01
CA ASN A 16 2.98 15.11 -5.19
C ASN A 16 1.87 15.55 -4.24
N SER A 17 1.18 14.61 -3.60
CA SER A 17 0.07 14.90 -2.68
C SER A 17 0.39 14.59 -1.23
N ASP A 18 1.63 14.18 -0.92
CA ASP A 18 2.08 13.81 0.42
C ASP A 18 1.16 12.77 1.10
N THR A 19 0.71 11.79 0.32
CA THR A 19 -0.15 10.71 0.84
C THR A 19 0.39 9.32 0.52
N ILE A 20 0.13 8.39 1.42
CA ILE A 20 0.18 6.96 1.17
C ILE A 20 -1.27 6.49 1.13
N VAL A 21 -1.68 5.88 0.02
CA VAL A 21 -3.00 5.24 -0.10
C VAL A 21 -2.79 3.74 0.00
N VAL A 22 -3.54 3.11 0.90
CA VAL A 22 -3.61 1.66 1.05
C VAL A 22 -4.88 1.17 0.38
N PHE A 23 -4.73 0.25 -0.56
CA PHE A 23 -5.84 -0.44 -1.20
C PHE A 23 -5.95 -1.86 -0.67
N ALA A 24 -7.16 -2.31 -0.35
CA ALA A 24 -7.48 -3.73 -0.24
C ALA A 24 -7.61 -4.32 -1.65
N ILE A 25 -7.06 -5.51 -1.84
CA ILE A 25 -7.07 -6.24 -3.12
C ILE A 25 -8.14 -7.33 -3.04
N ASN A 26 -9.06 -7.36 -4.00
CA ASN A 26 -9.91 -8.53 -4.22
C ASN A 26 -9.06 -9.65 -4.82
N GLU A 27 -8.86 -10.75 -4.09
CA GLU A 27 -7.97 -11.85 -4.51
C GLU A 27 -8.45 -12.59 -5.78
N GLN A 28 -9.73 -12.53 -6.12
CA GLN A 28 -10.30 -13.20 -7.28
C GLN A 28 -10.21 -12.34 -8.54
N THR A 29 -10.43 -11.03 -8.41
CA THR A 29 -10.54 -10.11 -9.56
C THR A 29 -9.36 -9.16 -9.71
N GLY A 30 -8.60 -8.92 -8.64
CA GLY A 30 -7.58 -7.88 -8.57
C GLY A 30 -8.13 -6.47 -8.35
N ASP A 31 -9.44 -6.32 -8.15
CA ASP A 31 -10.05 -5.01 -7.93
C ASP A 31 -9.51 -4.36 -6.65
N LEU A 32 -9.30 -3.04 -6.72
CA LEU A 32 -8.72 -2.25 -5.66
C LEU A 32 -9.78 -1.38 -5.00
N THR A 33 -9.90 -1.49 -3.68
CA THR A 33 -10.77 -0.61 -2.88
C THR A 33 -9.93 0.16 -1.87
N VAL A 34 -10.14 1.47 -1.75
CA VAL A 34 -9.43 2.29 -0.77
C VAL A 34 -9.76 1.79 0.63
N ALA A 35 -8.73 1.37 1.37
CA ALA A 35 -8.84 0.89 2.74
C ALA A 35 -8.39 1.95 3.75
N HIS A 36 -7.30 2.68 3.43
CA HIS A 36 -6.75 3.71 4.31
C HIS A 36 -5.97 4.78 3.54
N ILE A 37 -5.88 5.98 4.12
CA ILE A 37 -5.04 7.07 3.63
C ILE A 37 -4.26 7.63 4.81
N ALA A 38 -2.94 7.66 4.67
CA ALA A 38 -2.02 8.27 5.63
C ALA A 38 -1.28 9.45 4.99
N SER A 39 -1.00 10.48 5.78
CA SER A 39 -0.12 11.58 5.34
C SER A 39 1.34 11.19 5.53
N SER A 40 2.15 11.44 4.51
CA SER A 40 3.61 11.28 4.55
C SER A 40 4.20 12.20 3.51
N PRO A 41 5.20 13.04 3.84
CA PRO A 41 5.85 13.87 2.84
C PRO A 41 6.56 13.02 1.78
N VAL A 42 6.32 13.32 0.51
CA VAL A 42 7.09 12.84 -0.66
C VAL A 42 7.39 11.31 -0.62
N PRO A 43 6.39 10.42 -0.44
CA PRO A 43 6.64 8.98 -0.28
C PRO A 43 6.97 8.35 -1.64
N VAL A 44 8.13 7.69 -1.72
CA VAL A 44 8.67 7.16 -2.99
C VAL A 44 8.84 5.64 -3.02
N ASP A 45 9.13 5.00 -1.88
CA ASP A 45 9.44 3.57 -1.83
C ASP A 45 8.87 2.87 -0.59
N PHE A 46 8.65 1.56 -0.70
CA PHE A 46 8.12 0.72 0.37
C PHE A 46 8.85 -0.62 0.39
N ALA A 47 9.35 -1.01 1.56
CA ALA A 47 9.92 -2.33 1.81
C ALA A 47 9.22 -2.96 3.02
N PHE A 48 9.02 -4.27 2.95
CA PHE A 48 8.50 -5.05 4.07
C PHE A 48 9.62 -5.92 4.62
N GLY A 49 9.83 -5.85 5.93
CA GLY A 49 10.73 -6.76 6.62
C GLY A 49 10.16 -8.18 6.69
N PRO A 50 10.98 -9.16 7.11
CA PRO A 50 10.49 -10.51 7.37
C PRO A 50 9.40 -10.49 8.44
N SER A 51 8.37 -11.32 8.26
CA SER A 51 7.36 -11.55 9.27
C SER A 51 8.02 -12.18 10.51
N VAL A 52 7.94 -11.51 11.64
CA VAL A 52 8.26 -12.09 12.95
C VAL A 52 6.99 -12.74 13.48
N VAL A 53 7.03 -14.07 13.61
CA VAL A 53 6.03 -14.87 14.34
C VAL A 53 6.15 -14.66 15.84
#